data_AF-A0A8K0HXA4-F1
#
_entry.id   AF-A0A8K0HXA4-F1
#
_cell.length_a   1.000
_cell.length_b   1.000
_cell.length_c   1.000
_cell.angle_alpha   90.00
_cell.angle_beta   90.00
_cell.angle_gamma   90.00
#
_symmetry.space_group_name_H-M   'P 1'
#
loop_
_entity.id
_entity.type
_entity.pdbx_description
1 polymer ?
#
loop_
_entity_poly.entity_id
_entity_poly.type
_entity_poly.pdbx_seq_one_letter_code
_entity_poly.pdbx_strand_id
1 'polypeptide(L)'
;MILSSSRTPLPPTIFLVLLFQLMCVMITDALTFSYPSFDAAEGITTFGNAFFLDGEIQLTKNVVDSSILNSTGSVVYDHEPLLLWDKDSGKLADFSTHFSFIIDGMNRTISGDGIAFFLSSHPYDQSSARDTNGGALGLFNRSGANWTAPKQIVAVEFDTFENPEYYDSSANHMGIDINRIISVAHRDLNTSIRDSSKLDASISYNSSTENLTVFLSNSSDPRRNWSLSYVVNLRDYLPEEVAVGFSAATGNQSETHKILSWNFSSTDLRPRPKKFALGLGLAIAAAVLLLCGLCFVWFMRKYTCKKASREMEEDDEEEEDMTIDILVSDAVQRATGPRRFPYSVLTNATNNFAAEGKLGQGGFGEVYVGVLHDPQLEVAIKKISRDSQQGRKEYISEITIIGQLRHRNLVQLIGYCHKKDDLLLVYEYMPNRSLDYHLYNKDRLLAWPERYKIALGLASALLYLHEEWEQCVIHRDVKPSNVMLDSEFNAKLGDFGLARLVDHDCDPQTTILMGTRGYMAPEYSNTGGGRENEP
;
A
#
# COMPACT_ATOMS: atom_id res chain seq x y z
N MET A 1 47.29 30.47 25.51
CA MET A 1 46.82 29.76 24.30
C MET A 1 46.27 28.41 24.74
N ILE A 2 44.96 28.32 24.94
CA ILE A 2 44.25 27.09 25.27
C ILE A 2 43.58 26.63 23.98
N LEU A 3 44.08 25.55 23.37
CA LEU A 3 43.46 24.93 22.19
C LEU A 3 42.32 24.03 22.67
N SER A 4 41.09 24.46 22.39
CA SER A 4 39.87 23.66 22.47
C SER A 4 39.99 22.42 21.58
N SER A 5 39.74 21.24 22.15
CA SER A 5 39.63 19.98 21.39
C SER A 5 38.19 19.44 21.45
N SER A 6 37.22 20.19 20.92
CA SER A 6 35.89 19.67 20.66
C SER A 6 35.90 18.84 19.37
N ARG A 7 36.18 17.54 19.47
CA ARG A 7 35.82 16.59 18.40
C ARG A 7 34.41 16.07 18.69
N THR A 8 33.42 16.68 18.06
CA THR A 8 32.05 16.16 18.00
C THR A 8 32.06 14.82 17.24
N PRO A 9 31.47 13.74 17.77
CA PRO A 9 31.24 12.54 16.98
C PRO A 9 30.19 12.84 15.90
N LEU A 10 30.42 12.36 14.68
CA LEU A 10 29.43 12.39 13.60
C LEU A 10 28.12 11.75 14.11
N PRO A 11 26.95 12.40 13.93
CA PRO A 11 25.70 11.89 14.45
C PRO A 11 25.31 10.57 13.75
N PRO A 12 24.75 9.60 14.50
CA PRO A 12 24.33 8.29 13.98
C PRO A 12 23.27 8.37 12.86
N THR A 13 22.66 9.55 12.68
CA THR A 13 21.70 9.86 11.62
C THR A 13 22.31 9.79 10.23
N ILE A 14 23.56 10.23 10.04
CA ILE A 14 24.21 10.20 8.71
C ILE A 14 24.47 8.75 8.29
N PHE A 15 24.82 7.88 9.24
CA PHE A 15 25.04 6.46 8.97
C PHE A 15 23.72 5.73 8.66
N LEU A 16 22.64 6.07 9.38
CA LEU A 16 21.30 5.52 9.11
C LEU A 16 20.76 5.98 7.74
N VAL A 17 21.01 7.24 7.36
CA VAL A 17 20.65 7.79 6.04
C VAL A 17 21.44 7.10 4.94
N LEU A 18 22.74 6.85 5.12
CA LEU A 18 23.53 6.09 4.16
C LEU A 18 23.07 4.62 4.05
N LEU A 19 22.71 3.98 5.16
CA LEU A 19 22.18 2.61 5.18
C LEU A 19 20.79 2.52 4.54
N PHE A 20 19.95 3.54 4.76
CA PHE A 20 18.64 3.70 4.15
C PHE A 20 18.75 3.99 2.65
N GLN A 21 19.67 4.86 2.23
CA GLN A 21 19.98 5.07 0.81
C GLN A 21 20.54 3.80 0.16
N LEU A 22 21.35 3.02 0.88
CA LEU A 22 21.81 1.70 0.41
C LEU A 22 20.67 0.68 0.29
N MET A 23 19.65 0.74 1.17
CA MET A 23 18.44 -0.10 1.10
C MET A 23 17.47 0.37 0.01
N CYS A 24 17.38 1.67 -0.26
CA CYS A 24 16.58 2.20 -1.37
C CYS A 24 17.17 1.86 -2.74
N VAL A 25 18.47 1.61 -2.84
CA VAL A 25 19.10 1.02 -4.04
C VAL A 25 18.76 -0.48 -4.20
N MET A 26 18.07 -1.10 -3.23
CA MET A 26 17.73 -2.54 -3.21
C MET A 26 16.23 -2.84 -3.49
N ILE A 27 15.46 -1.83 -3.91
CA ILE A 27 14.04 -1.91 -4.31
C ILE A 27 13.96 -1.05 -5.59
N THR A 28 13.93 -1.52 -6.85
CA THR A 28 13.17 -2.57 -7.55
C THR A 28 13.79 -2.81 -8.95
N ASP A 29 13.75 -4.02 -9.54
CA ASP A 29 13.91 -4.23 -11.02
C ASP A 29 12.60 -4.68 -11.69
N ALA A 30 11.47 -4.40 -11.03
CA ALA A 30 10.12 -4.56 -11.57
C ALA A 30 9.92 -3.59 -12.74
N LEU A 31 9.53 -4.06 -13.93
CA LEU A 31 9.21 -3.15 -15.03
C LEU A 31 8.05 -2.26 -14.59
N THR A 32 8.35 -0.97 -14.41
CA THR A 32 7.41 0.06 -13.97
C THR A 32 7.64 1.33 -14.77
N PHE A 33 6.58 1.89 -15.32
CA PHE A 33 6.62 3.21 -15.94
C PHE A 33 5.27 3.91 -15.76
N SER A 34 5.29 5.25 -15.87
CA SER A 34 4.10 6.08 -15.74
C SER A 34 4.21 7.31 -16.62
N TYR A 35 3.25 7.46 -17.53
CA TYR A 35 3.09 8.59 -18.43
C TYR A 35 1.75 9.27 -18.13
N PRO A 36 1.72 10.35 -17.33
CA PRO A 36 0.50 11.13 -17.11
C PRO A 36 0.10 11.97 -18.34
N SER A 37 1.07 12.30 -19.19
CA SER A 37 0.92 12.82 -20.57
C SER A 37 2.14 12.36 -21.40
N PHE A 38 2.14 12.64 -22.71
CA PHE A 38 3.16 12.19 -23.66
C PHE A 38 4.01 13.31 -24.28
N ASP A 39 4.01 14.53 -23.72
CA ASP A 39 4.75 15.70 -24.27
C ASP A 39 6.27 15.51 -24.35
N ALA A 40 6.82 14.59 -23.57
CA ALA A 40 8.24 14.23 -23.53
C ALA A 40 8.44 12.74 -23.24
N ALA A 41 7.54 11.88 -23.74
CA ALA A 41 7.62 10.45 -23.48
C ALA A 41 8.83 9.81 -24.17
N GLU A 42 9.87 9.50 -23.40
CA GLU A 42 10.99 8.64 -23.83
C GLU A 42 10.64 7.15 -23.65
N GLY A 43 11.25 6.28 -24.45
CA GLY A 43 11.07 4.83 -24.33
C GLY A 43 9.77 4.28 -24.92
N ILE A 44 9.11 5.05 -25.78
CA ILE A 44 7.91 4.63 -26.52
C ILE A 44 8.17 4.72 -28.02
N THR A 45 7.90 3.65 -28.75
CA THR A 45 8.06 3.56 -30.21
C THR A 45 6.69 3.44 -30.88
N THR A 46 6.44 4.29 -31.88
CA THR A 46 5.22 4.25 -32.69
C THR A 46 5.42 3.47 -33.99
N PHE A 47 4.36 2.80 -34.43
CA PHE A 47 4.30 2.00 -35.63
C PHE A 47 3.08 2.37 -36.48
N GLY A 48 3.16 2.16 -37.78
CA GLY A 48 2.09 2.47 -38.72
C GLY A 48 1.76 3.97 -38.75
N ASN A 49 0.51 4.31 -38.43
CA ASN A 49 0.01 5.68 -38.46
C ASN A 49 -0.13 6.32 -37.07
N ALA A 50 0.46 5.72 -36.03
CA ALA A 50 0.43 6.30 -34.69
C ALA A 50 1.42 7.47 -34.58
N PHE A 51 1.03 8.54 -33.88
CA PHE A 51 1.85 9.73 -33.66
C PHE A 51 1.45 10.47 -32.38
N PHE A 52 2.30 11.38 -31.92
CA PHE A 52 2.05 12.23 -30.76
C PHE A 52 1.42 13.56 -31.16
N LEU A 53 0.43 14.04 -30.41
CA LEU A 53 -0.19 15.35 -30.60
C LEU A 53 -0.72 15.87 -29.24
N ASP A 54 -0.35 17.09 -28.88
CA ASP A 54 -0.85 17.79 -27.67
C ASP A 54 -0.78 16.97 -26.38
N GLY A 55 0.33 16.25 -26.16
CA GLY A 55 0.52 15.42 -24.98
C GLY A 55 -0.26 14.10 -24.98
N GLU A 56 -0.86 13.72 -26.11
CA GLU A 56 -1.62 12.48 -26.32
C GLU A 56 -0.96 11.60 -27.38
N ILE A 57 -1.21 10.29 -27.35
CA ILE A 57 -0.91 9.39 -28.48
C ILE A 57 -2.17 9.25 -29.32
N GLN A 58 -2.08 9.60 -30.60
CA GLN A 58 -3.07 9.30 -31.62
C GLN A 58 -2.70 7.95 -32.25
N LEU A 59 -3.50 6.89 -32.04
CA LEU A 59 -3.19 5.56 -32.60
C LEU A 59 -3.60 5.44 -34.08
N THR A 60 -4.59 6.20 -34.51
CA THR A 60 -5.02 6.29 -35.91
C THR A 60 -4.91 7.73 -36.40
N LYS A 61 -4.90 7.94 -37.71
CA LYS A 61 -4.92 9.27 -38.32
C LYS A 61 -6.10 10.10 -37.79
N ASN A 62 -5.86 11.38 -37.54
CA ASN A 62 -6.91 12.35 -37.20
C ASN A 62 -7.12 13.37 -38.34
N VAL A 63 -8.21 14.14 -38.28
CA VAL A 63 -8.85 14.84 -39.42
C VAL A 63 -8.12 16.11 -39.89
N VAL A 64 -6.83 16.27 -39.59
CA VAL A 64 -6.16 17.54 -39.94
C VAL A 64 -5.68 17.56 -41.40
N ASP A 65 -5.26 16.43 -42.02
CA ASP A 65 -4.61 16.50 -43.35
C ASP A 65 -4.79 15.30 -44.31
N SER A 66 -5.57 14.24 -43.97
CA SER A 66 -5.76 13.09 -44.89
C SER A 66 -6.99 12.23 -44.58
N SER A 67 -7.30 11.26 -45.46
CA SER A 67 -8.33 10.25 -45.20
C SER A 67 -7.93 9.38 -44.00
N ILE A 68 -8.82 9.31 -43.02
CA ILE A 68 -8.69 8.47 -41.82
C ILE A 68 -9.22 7.04 -42.02
N LEU A 69 -9.57 6.68 -43.26
CA LEU A 69 -9.98 5.32 -43.63
C LEU A 69 -8.77 4.40 -43.68
N ASN A 70 -8.96 3.13 -43.33
CA ASN A 70 -7.91 2.10 -43.38
C ASN A 70 -6.63 2.54 -42.65
N SER A 71 -6.77 3.28 -41.55
CA SER A 71 -5.67 3.72 -40.73
C SER A 71 -5.36 2.64 -39.72
N THR A 72 -4.09 2.28 -39.57
CA THR A 72 -3.65 1.34 -38.54
C THR A 72 -2.41 1.90 -37.88
N GLY A 73 -2.38 1.90 -36.56
CA GLY A 73 -1.20 2.28 -35.80
C GLY A 73 -1.12 1.55 -34.49
N SER A 74 0.12 1.39 -34.03
CA SER A 74 0.40 0.78 -32.75
C SER A 74 1.48 1.58 -32.03
N VAL A 75 1.53 1.43 -30.72
CA VAL A 75 2.55 2.04 -29.88
C VAL A 75 3.05 0.99 -28.88
N VAL A 76 4.35 0.94 -28.65
CA VAL A 76 4.99 -0.07 -27.81
C VAL A 76 5.97 0.61 -26.86
N TYR A 77 6.00 0.14 -25.61
CA TYR A 77 7.07 0.48 -24.69
C TYR A 77 8.35 -0.27 -25.10
N ASP A 78 9.40 0.48 -25.46
CA ASP A 78 10.60 -0.02 -26.16
C ASP A 78 11.89 0.17 -25.36
N HIS A 79 11.80 0.64 -24.10
CA HIS A 79 12.98 0.77 -23.26
C HIS A 79 13.51 -0.59 -22.78
N GLU A 80 12.62 -1.48 -22.36
CA GLU A 80 12.94 -2.87 -21.99
C GLU A 80 11.70 -3.77 -22.12
N PRO A 81 11.88 -5.07 -22.47
CA PRO A 81 10.77 -6.00 -22.50
C PRO A 81 10.27 -6.33 -21.09
N LEU A 82 9.01 -6.72 -21.00
CA LEU A 82 8.49 -7.39 -19.81
C LEU A 82 8.97 -8.84 -19.80
N LEU A 83 9.76 -9.22 -18.79
CA LEU A 83 9.99 -10.63 -18.47
C LEU A 83 8.71 -11.19 -17.82
N LEU A 84 7.82 -11.73 -18.65
CA LEU A 84 6.51 -12.23 -18.26
C LEU A 84 6.62 -13.55 -17.49
N TRP A 85 7.50 -14.44 -17.91
CA TRP A 85 7.82 -15.66 -17.16
C TRP A 85 9.26 -16.06 -17.33
N ASP A 86 9.75 -16.81 -16.35
CA ASP A 86 11.11 -17.33 -16.30
C ASP A 86 11.10 -18.84 -16.50
N LYS A 87 11.80 -19.32 -17.53
CA LYS A 87 11.81 -20.75 -17.90
C LYS A 87 12.53 -21.63 -16.89
N ASP A 88 13.52 -21.11 -16.18
CA ASP A 88 14.30 -21.89 -15.22
C ASP A 88 13.48 -22.18 -13.94
N SER A 89 12.78 -21.17 -13.42
CA SER A 89 11.96 -21.28 -12.21
C SER A 89 10.50 -21.66 -12.49
N GLY A 90 10.03 -21.49 -13.72
CA GLY A 90 8.64 -21.65 -14.11
C GLY A 90 7.70 -20.60 -13.54
N LYS A 91 8.23 -19.52 -12.94
CA LYS A 91 7.44 -18.44 -12.34
C LYS A 91 6.90 -17.51 -13.43
N LEU A 92 5.70 -17.03 -13.19
CA LEU A 92 4.98 -16.08 -14.04
C LEU A 92 4.82 -14.77 -13.26
N ALA A 93 4.93 -13.63 -13.94
CA ALA A 93 4.87 -12.31 -13.33
C ALA A 93 3.42 -11.91 -13.08
N ASP A 94 3.16 -11.25 -11.95
CA ASP A 94 1.95 -10.44 -11.81
C ASP A 94 2.19 -9.11 -12.54
N PHE A 95 1.16 -8.54 -13.15
CA PHE A 95 1.23 -7.19 -13.68
C PHE A 95 -0.08 -6.44 -13.54
N SER A 96 0.02 -5.12 -13.57
CA SER A 96 -1.12 -4.22 -13.65
C SER A 96 -0.80 -3.06 -14.57
N THR A 97 -1.76 -2.63 -15.37
CA THR A 97 -1.68 -1.43 -16.19
C THR A 97 -2.96 -0.64 -16.08
N HIS A 98 -2.83 0.68 -16.02
CA HIS A 98 -3.95 1.61 -16.02
C HIS A 98 -3.69 2.66 -17.08
N PHE A 99 -4.70 2.98 -17.85
CA PHE A 99 -4.60 3.99 -18.91
C PHE A 99 -5.94 4.66 -19.10
N SER A 100 -5.87 5.91 -19.55
CA SER A 100 -7.05 6.64 -19.98
C SER A 100 -7.04 6.81 -21.48
N PHE A 101 -8.19 6.66 -22.12
CA PHE A 101 -8.33 6.82 -23.56
C PHE A 101 -9.65 7.47 -23.96
N ILE A 102 -9.71 7.94 -25.20
CA ILE A 102 -10.91 8.50 -25.83
C ILE A 102 -11.09 7.83 -27.19
N ILE A 103 -12.33 7.45 -27.49
CA ILE A 103 -12.79 7.11 -28.83
C ILE A 103 -13.80 8.17 -29.28
N ASP A 104 -13.52 8.80 -30.41
CA ASP A 104 -14.38 9.83 -30.99
C ASP A 104 -14.95 9.37 -32.34
N GLY A 105 -16.24 9.02 -32.35
CA GLY A 105 -16.99 8.62 -33.54
C GLY A 105 -17.29 9.77 -34.51
N MET A 106 -16.81 10.99 -34.21
CA MET A 106 -16.93 12.21 -35.01
C MET A 106 -18.37 12.54 -35.39
N ASN A 107 -19.29 12.40 -34.43
CA ASN A 107 -20.74 12.58 -34.61
C ASN A 107 -21.37 11.69 -35.70
N ARG A 108 -20.73 10.58 -36.10
CA ARG A 108 -21.31 9.62 -37.03
C ARG A 108 -22.20 8.63 -36.29
N THR A 109 -23.25 8.18 -36.95
CA THR A 109 -24.16 7.16 -36.40
C THR A 109 -23.46 5.80 -36.29
N ILE A 110 -22.57 5.51 -37.24
CA ILE A 110 -21.76 4.30 -37.30
C ILE A 110 -20.30 4.72 -37.50
N SER A 111 -19.40 4.18 -36.68
CA SER A 111 -17.96 4.35 -36.76
C SER A 111 -17.30 3.09 -36.20
N GLY A 112 -15.99 2.93 -36.43
CA GLY A 112 -15.23 1.75 -36.03
C GLY A 112 -13.73 1.98 -36.23
N ASP A 113 -12.87 1.09 -35.74
CA ASP A 113 -13.23 -0.28 -35.31
C ASP A 113 -12.73 -0.61 -33.89
N GLY A 114 -12.22 0.37 -33.14
CA GLY A 114 -11.85 0.19 -31.74
C GLY A 114 -10.34 0.14 -31.46
N ILE A 115 -10.02 -0.17 -30.21
CA ILE A 115 -8.67 -0.09 -29.64
C ILE A 115 -8.38 -1.33 -28.79
N ALA A 116 -7.12 -1.77 -28.76
CA ALA A 116 -6.68 -2.87 -27.91
C ALA A 116 -5.38 -2.56 -27.17
N PHE A 117 -5.32 -2.94 -25.88
CA PHE A 117 -4.07 -3.13 -25.16
C PHE A 117 -3.57 -4.55 -25.43
N PHE A 118 -2.25 -4.74 -25.64
CA PHE A 118 -1.73 -6.07 -25.95
C PHE A 118 -0.40 -6.40 -25.26
N LEU A 119 -0.17 -7.71 -25.12
CA LEU A 119 1.09 -8.36 -24.85
C LEU A 119 1.47 -9.19 -26.08
N SER A 120 2.66 -9.00 -26.63
CA SER A 120 3.11 -9.68 -27.85
C SER A 120 4.56 -10.15 -27.70
N SER A 121 5.00 -11.10 -28.53
CA SER A 121 6.41 -11.47 -28.63
C SER A 121 7.33 -10.25 -28.80
N HIS A 122 8.43 -10.21 -28.02
CA HIS A 122 9.50 -9.23 -28.16
C HIS A 122 10.64 -9.75 -29.08
N PRO A 123 11.25 -8.92 -29.95
CA PRO A 123 10.87 -7.54 -30.26
C PRO A 123 9.52 -7.47 -30.99
N TYR A 124 8.78 -6.38 -30.77
CA TYR A 124 7.53 -6.17 -31.49
C TYR A 124 7.83 -5.86 -32.96
N ASP A 125 7.32 -6.70 -33.85
CA ASP A 125 7.46 -6.53 -35.29
C ASP A 125 6.07 -6.42 -35.94
N GLN A 126 5.90 -5.38 -36.78
CA GLN A 126 4.70 -5.15 -37.59
C GLN A 126 4.86 -5.67 -39.03
N SER A 127 6.10 -5.95 -39.48
CA SER A 127 6.40 -6.29 -40.88
C SER A 127 5.78 -7.61 -41.35
N SER A 128 5.46 -8.50 -40.41
CA SER A 128 4.83 -9.80 -40.64
C SER A 128 3.30 -9.72 -40.82
N ALA A 129 2.68 -8.60 -40.46
CA ALA A 129 1.24 -8.43 -40.47
C ALA A 129 0.76 -7.84 -41.80
N ARG A 130 -0.27 -8.44 -42.41
CA ARG A 130 -0.87 -7.97 -43.67
C ARG A 130 -2.37 -7.89 -43.48
N ASP A 131 -3.00 -6.88 -44.08
CA ASP A 131 -4.47 -6.77 -44.07
C ASP A 131 -5.04 -6.74 -42.64
N THR A 132 -4.50 -5.83 -41.82
CA THR A 132 -4.79 -5.69 -40.38
C THR A 132 -5.64 -4.47 -40.05
N ASN A 133 -6.27 -3.85 -41.06
CA ASN A 133 -7.14 -2.69 -40.88
C ASN A 133 -8.53 -3.09 -40.35
N GLY A 134 -9.37 -2.10 -40.03
CA GLY A 134 -10.72 -2.33 -39.50
C GLY A 134 -10.74 -3.18 -38.23
N GLY A 135 -11.78 -3.99 -38.06
CA GLY A 135 -11.97 -4.89 -36.91
C GLY A 135 -10.89 -5.95 -36.67
N ALA A 136 -9.78 -5.94 -37.40
CA ALA A 136 -8.58 -6.71 -37.02
C ALA A 136 -7.63 -5.93 -36.08
N LEU A 137 -8.00 -4.69 -35.73
CA LEU A 137 -7.38 -3.84 -34.70
C LEU A 137 -5.87 -3.57 -34.89
N GLY A 138 -5.31 -3.82 -36.08
CA GLY A 138 -3.87 -3.76 -36.32
C GLY A 138 -3.07 -4.95 -35.78
N LEU A 139 -3.76 -5.94 -35.19
CA LEU A 139 -3.15 -7.06 -34.46
C LEU A 139 -3.32 -8.41 -35.17
N PHE A 140 -4.44 -8.58 -35.88
CA PHE A 140 -4.81 -9.83 -36.52
C PHE A 140 -4.85 -9.67 -38.04
N ASN A 141 -4.76 -10.78 -38.77
CA ASN A 141 -4.97 -10.76 -40.22
C ASN A 141 -6.47 -10.98 -40.50
N ARG A 142 -7.09 -10.08 -41.27
CA ARG A 142 -8.50 -10.24 -41.72
C ARG A 142 -8.69 -11.43 -42.65
N SER A 143 -7.63 -11.81 -43.36
CA SER A 143 -7.62 -12.90 -44.33
C SER A 143 -6.62 -14.00 -43.92
N GLY A 144 -7.07 -15.25 -43.89
CA GLY A 144 -6.26 -16.41 -43.48
C GLY A 144 -7.08 -17.52 -42.83
N ALA A 145 -6.44 -18.64 -42.48
CA ALA A 145 -7.11 -19.69 -41.71
C ALA A 145 -7.38 -19.19 -40.28
N ASN A 146 -8.65 -19.11 -39.89
CA ASN A 146 -9.10 -18.84 -38.51
C ASN A 146 -8.79 -17.46 -37.91
N TRP A 147 -8.52 -16.42 -38.71
CA TRP A 147 -8.28 -15.04 -38.23
C TRP A 147 -7.20 -14.96 -37.14
N THR A 148 -6.18 -15.79 -37.28
CA THR A 148 -5.08 -15.90 -36.32
C THR A 148 -4.14 -14.70 -36.43
N ALA A 149 -3.60 -14.29 -35.29
CA ALA A 149 -2.50 -13.34 -35.26
C ALA A 149 -1.27 -13.92 -35.97
N PRO A 150 -0.46 -13.09 -36.67
CA PRO A 150 0.80 -13.52 -37.26
C PRO A 150 1.88 -13.82 -36.20
N LYS A 151 1.60 -13.53 -34.93
CA LYS A 151 2.50 -13.64 -33.78
C LYS A 151 1.74 -14.07 -32.53
N GLN A 152 2.48 -14.53 -31.54
CA GLN A 152 1.94 -14.82 -30.21
C GLN A 152 1.47 -13.53 -29.56
N ILE A 153 0.18 -13.45 -29.27
CA ILE A 153 -0.44 -12.25 -28.73
C ILE A 153 -1.60 -12.58 -27.79
N VAL A 154 -1.70 -11.78 -26.74
CA VAL A 154 -2.89 -11.68 -25.88
C VAL A 154 -3.30 -10.22 -25.87
N ALA A 155 -4.55 -9.92 -26.20
CA ALA A 155 -5.06 -8.56 -26.26
C ALA A 155 -6.32 -8.39 -25.41
N VAL A 156 -6.54 -7.17 -24.95
CA VAL A 156 -7.78 -6.72 -24.35
C VAL A 156 -8.32 -5.63 -25.26
N GLU A 157 -9.40 -5.95 -25.96
CA GLU A 157 -10.04 -5.06 -26.93
C GLU A 157 -11.21 -4.27 -26.32
N PHE A 158 -11.42 -3.08 -26.88
CA PHE A 158 -12.58 -2.22 -26.67
C PHE A 158 -13.14 -1.94 -28.05
N ASP A 159 -14.04 -2.81 -28.48
CA ASP A 159 -14.61 -2.86 -29.82
C ASP A 159 -15.83 -1.95 -29.92
N THR A 160 -15.94 -1.28 -31.06
CA THR A 160 -16.93 -0.25 -31.40
C THR A 160 -17.70 -0.57 -32.68
N PHE A 161 -17.41 -1.70 -33.31
CA PHE A 161 -18.06 -2.18 -34.51
C PHE A 161 -18.51 -3.63 -34.31
N GLU A 162 -19.54 -4.06 -35.04
CA GLU A 162 -20.00 -5.46 -35.00
C GLU A 162 -19.58 -6.12 -36.31
N ASN A 163 -18.65 -7.06 -36.21
CA ASN A 163 -18.21 -7.96 -37.26
C ASN A 163 -18.84 -9.34 -37.06
N PRO A 164 -19.93 -9.69 -37.76
CA PRO A 164 -20.56 -11.00 -37.65
C PRO A 164 -19.61 -12.17 -37.96
N GLU A 165 -18.59 -11.94 -38.80
CA GLU A 165 -17.54 -12.90 -39.10
C GLU A 165 -16.60 -13.23 -37.92
N TYR A 166 -16.52 -12.35 -36.91
CA TYR A 166 -15.72 -12.55 -35.69
C TYR A 166 -16.58 -13.03 -34.51
N TYR A 167 -17.88 -13.21 -34.72
CA TYR A 167 -18.86 -13.62 -33.70
C TYR A 167 -19.04 -12.59 -32.58
N ASP A 168 -18.94 -11.31 -32.92
CA ASP A 168 -19.17 -10.23 -31.96
C ASP A 168 -20.59 -10.29 -31.43
N SER A 169 -20.73 -10.10 -30.12
CA SER A 169 -22.03 -10.09 -29.45
C SER A 169 -22.77 -8.78 -29.65
N SER A 170 -22.04 -7.67 -29.81
CA SER A 170 -22.58 -6.34 -30.08
C SER A 170 -21.52 -5.41 -30.64
N ALA A 171 -21.96 -4.29 -31.23
CA ALA A 171 -21.06 -3.23 -31.69
C ALA A 171 -20.37 -2.43 -30.57
N ASN A 172 -20.59 -2.76 -29.28
CA ASN A 172 -19.94 -2.05 -28.17
C ASN A 172 -19.65 -3.07 -27.07
N HIS A 173 -18.51 -3.73 -27.18
CA HIS A 173 -18.11 -4.76 -26.24
C HIS A 173 -16.63 -4.59 -25.87
N MET A 174 -16.26 -5.17 -24.73
CA MET A 174 -14.86 -5.36 -24.37
C MET A 174 -14.54 -6.86 -24.40
N GLY A 175 -13.35 -7.20 -24.84
CA GLY A 175 -12.96 -8.57 -25.16
C GLY A 175 -11.59 -8.95 -24.62
N ILE A 176 -11.36 -10.25 -24.45
CA ILE A 176 -10.05 -10.84 -24.20
C ILE A 176 -9.74 -11.77 -25.36
N ASP A 177 -8.67 -11.48 -26.07
CA ASP A 177 -8.26 -12.18 -27.29
C ASP A 177 -6.98 -12.96 -27.05
N ILE A 178 -6.95 -14.20 -27.51
CA ILE A 178 -5.77 -15.05 -27.43
C ILE A 178 -5.45 -15.59 -28.81
N ASN A 179 -4.41 -15.03 -29.44
CA ASN A 179 -3.92 -15.37 -30.77
C ASN A 179 -4.94 -15.27 -31.93
N ARG A 180 -6.18 -14.82 -31.68
CA ARG A 180 -7.27 -14.69 -32.66
C ARG A 180 -8.13 -13.51 -32.25
N ILE A 181 -8.73 -12.83 -33.24
CA ILE A 181 -9.69 -11.73 -33.01
C ILE A 181 -11.01 -12.20 -32.36
N ILE A 182 -11.29 -13.51 -32.37
CA ILE A 182 -12.46 -14.03 -31.68
C ILE A 182 -12.15 -14.09 -30.18
N SER A 183 -12.74 -13.16 -29.44
CA SER A 183 -12.69 -13.07 -27.98
C SER A 183 -13.00 -14.41 -27.29
N VAL A 184 -12.09 -14.86 -26.42
CA VAL A 184 -12.33 -16.03 -25.54
C VAL A 184 -13.28 -15.71 -24.39
N ALA A 185 -13.38 -14.43 -24.04
CA ALA A 185 -14.35 -13.89 -23.10
C ALA A 185 -14.67 -12.44 -23.51
N HIS A 186 -15.94 -12.05 -23.43
CA HIS A 186 -16.37 -10.70 -23.78
C HIS A 186 -17.44 -10.20 -22.80
N ARG A 187 -17.66 -8.88 -22.82
CA ARG A 187 -18.73 -8.22 -22.09
C ARG A 187 -19.34 -7.09 -22.93
N ASP A 188 -20.63 -7.19 -23.19
CA ASP A 188 -21.38 -6.10 -23.81
C ASP A 188 -21.47 -4.89 -22.86
N LEU A 189 -21.17 -3.71 -23.39
CA LEU A 189 -21.21 -2.47 -22.65
C LEU A 189 -22.64 -1.89 -22.59
N ASN A 190 -23.50 -2.28 -23.54
CA ASN A 190 -24.89 -1.79 -23.70
C ASN A 190 -25.00 -0.26 -23.83
N THR A 191 -23.90 0.40 -24.20
CA THR A 191 -23.82 1.84 -24.41
C THR A 191 -22.67 2.15 -25.36
N SER A 192 -22.76 3.27 -26.05
CA SER A 192 -21.71 3.71 -26.97
C SER A 192 -20.48 4.20 -26.20
N ILE A 193 -19.29 3.75 -26.58
CA ILE A 193 -18.02 4.28 -26.08
C ILE A 193 -17.35 5.27 -27.05
N ARG A 194 -18.07 5.66 -28.11
CA ARG A 194 -17.60 6.53 -29.20
C ARG A 194 -18.03 7.99 -29.03
N ASP A 195 -18.47 8.37 -27.83
CA ASP A 195 -19.08 9.66 -27.49
C ASP A 195 -18.06 10.73 -27.07
N SER A 196 -16.78 10.50 -27.37
CA SER A 196 -15.65 11.36 -26.98
C SER A 196 -15.48 11.50 -25.46
N SER A 197 -16.14 10.65 -24.66
CA SER A 197 -15.95 10.64 -23.22
C SER A 197 -14.62 9.98 -22.84
N LYS A 198 -14.02 10.45 -21.75
CA LYS A 198 -12.83 9.85 -21.18
C LYS A 198 -13.18 8.52 -20.52
N LEU A 199 -12.48 7.46 -20.92
CA LEU A 199 -12.57 6.14 -20.34
C LEU A 199 -11.28 5.81 -19.59
N ASP A 200 -11.42 5.28 -18.38
CA ASP A 200 -10.31 4.77 -17.57
C ASP A 200 -10.39 3.24 -17.53
N ALA A 201 -9.35 2.59 -18.05
CA ALA A 201 -9.20 1.14 -18.05
C ALA A 201 -8.11 0.69 -17.08
N SER A 202 -8.36 -0.42 -16.40
CA SER A 202 -7.41 -1.09 -15.51
C SER A 202 -7.37 -2.57 -15.88
N ILE A 203 -6.19 -3.07 -16.25
CA ILE A 203 -5.96 -4.48 -16.57
C ILE A 203 -4.97 -5.03 -15.55
N SER A 204 -5.30 -6.15 -14.93
CA SER A 204 -4.45 -6.81 -13.95
C SER A 204 -4.40 -8.31 -14.18
N TYR A 205 -3.23 -8.89 -13.99
CA TYR A 205 -3.02 -10.33 -14.05
C TYR A 205 -2.45 -10.83 -12.73
N ASN A 206 -3.11 -11.84 -12.16
CA ASN A 206 -2.66 -12.53 -10.96
C ASN A 206 -2.18 -13.94 -11.33
N SER A 207 -0.87 -14.14 -11.27
CA SER A 207 -0.19 -15.41 -11.59
C SER A 207 -0.57 -16.54 -10.64
N SER A 208 -0.95 -16.26 -9.39
CA SER A 208 -1.33 -17.28 -8.41
C SER A 208 -2.72 -17.85 -8.67
N THR A 209 -3.62 -17.06 -9.26
CA THR A 209 -4.97 -17.49 -9.64
C THR A 209 -5.14 -17.68 -11.15
N GLU A 210 -4.09 -17.42 -11.93
CA GLU A 210 -4.10 -17.40 -13.40
C GLU A 210 -5.22 -16.53 -13.97
N ASN A 211 -5.55 -15.41 -13.30
CA ASN A 211 -6.73 -14.63 -13.64
C ASN A 211 -6.34 -13.28 -14.27
N LEU A 212 -6.77 -13.06 -15.51
CA LEU A 212 -6.69 -11.77 -16.20
C LEU A 212 -8.00 -11.02 -15.97
N THR A 213 -7.93 -9.86 -15.33
CA THR A 213 -9.09 -9.03 -15.01
C THR A 213 -8.97 -7.66 -15.65
N VAL A 214 -10.05 -7.24 -16.30
CA VAL A 214 -10.21 -5.95 -16.95
C VAL A 214 -11.35 -5.20 -16.25
N PHE A 215 -11.10 -3.95 -15.91
CA PHE A 215 -12.09 -3.01 -15.42
C PHE A 215 -12.10 -1.79 -16.33
N LEU A 216 -13.27 -1.35 -16.75
CA LEU A 216 -13.48 -0.17 -17.58
C LEU A 216 -14.47 0.74 -16.87
N SER A 217 -14.18 2.04 -16.81
CA SER A 217 -15.09 3.02 -16.25
C SER A 217 -15.10 4.30 -17.06
N ASN A 218 -16.25 4.97 -17.10
CA ASN A 218 -16.36 6.30 -17.67
C ASN A 218 -16.01 7.34 -16.61
N SER A 219 -15.02 8.19 -16.88
CA SER A 219 -14.57 9.20 -15.90
C SER A 219 -15.65 10.24 -15.60
N SER A 220 -16.56 10.50 -16.55
CA SER A 220 -17.63 11.50 -16.43
C SER A 220 -18.93 10.94 -15.85
N ASP A 221 -19.18 9.63 -15.98
CA ASP A 221 -20.31 8.94 -15.33
C ASP A 221 -19.85 7.65 -14.65
N PRO A 222 -19.52 7.68 -13.36
CA PRO A 222 -19.05 6.52 -12.61
C PRO A 222 -20.03 5.33 -12.59
N ARG A 223 -21.32 5.54 -12.93
CA ARG A 223 -22.31 4.45 -13.05
C ARG A 223 -22.10 3.60 -14.30
N ARG A 224 -21.38 4.13 -15.29
CA ARG A 224 -20.96 3.42 -16.50
C ARG A 224 -19.61 2.75 -16.22
N ASN A 225 -19.68 1.59 -15.59
CA ASN A 225 -18.51 0.74 -15.35
C ASN A 225 -18.81 -0.72 -15.70
N TRP A 226 -17.75 -1.44 -16.09
CA TRP A 226 -17.81 -2.82 -16.53
C TRP A 226 -16.58 -3.57 -16.06
N SER A 227 -16.75 -4.87 -15.85
CA SER A 227 -15.65 -5.77 -15.54
C SER A 227 -15.77 -7.06 -16.34
N LEU A 228 -14.61 -7.60 -16.67
CA LEU A 228 -14.43 -8.87 -17.36
C LEU A 228 -13.25 -9.60 -16.73
N SER A 229 -13.39 -10.88 -16.46
CA SER A 229 -12.30 -11.71 -15.96
C SER A 229 -12.25 -13.02 -16.72
N TYR A 230 -11.05 -13.53 -16.95
CA TYR A 230 -10.83 -14.81 -17.61
C TYR A 230 -9.62 -15.52 -17.00
N VAL A 231 -9.80 -16.81 -16.69
CA VAL A 231 -8.73 -17.66 -16.17
C VAL A 231 -7.91 -18.19 -17.33
N VAL A 232 -6.64 -17.77 -17.41
CA VAL A 232 -5.69 -18.08 -18.47
C VAL A 232 -4.28 -18.15 -17.92
N ASN A 233 -3.58 -19.24 -18.23
CA ASN A 233 -2.14 -19.30 -18.02
C ASN A 233 -1.42 -18.63 -19.20
N LEU A 234 -0.91 -17.41 -19.00
CA LEU A 234 -0.29 -16.63 -20.08
C LEU A 234 0.97 -17.27 -20.67
N ARG A 235 1.66 -18.13 -19.93
CA ARG A 235 2.84 -18.88 -20.41
C ARG A 235 2.52 -19.80 -21.59
N ASP A 236 1.29 -20.31 -21.66
CA ASP A 236 0.88 -21.24 -22.72
C ASP A 236 0.76 -20.53 -24.09
N TYR A 237 0.71 -19.20 -24.09
CA TYR A 237 0.44 -18.40 -25.28
C TYR A 237 1.53 -17.38 -25.62
N LEU A 238 2.32 -16.93 -24.64
CA LEU A 238 3.31 -15.87 -24.79
C LEU A 238 4.74 -16.35 -24.45
N PRO A 239 5.78 -15.80 -25.10
CA PRO A 239 7.17 -16.09 -24.76
C PRO A 239 7.59 -15.47 -23.41
N GLU A 240 8.81 -15.80 -22.95
CA GLU A 240 9.37 -15.28 -21.68
C GLU A 240 9.43 -13.76 -21.66
N GLU A 241 9.89 -13.15 -22.76
CA GLU A 241 9.99 -11.71 -22.93
C GLU A 241 8.91 -11.19 -23.90
N VAL A 242 8.11 -10.25 -23.42
CA VAL A 242 7.00 -9.68 -24.18
C VAL A 242 7.09 -8.16 -24.29
N ALA A 243 6.63 -7.65 -25.41
CA ALA A 243 6.35 -6.25 -25.62
C ALA A 243 4.93 -5.92 -25.13
N VAL A 244 4.77 -4.74 -24.52
CA VAL A 244 3.48 -4.19 -24.09
C VAL A 244 3.16 -2.95 -24.88
N GLY A 245 1.90 -2.77 -25.27
CA GLY A 245 1.52 -1.66 -26.12
C GLY A 245 0.03 -1.54 -26.39
N PHE A 246 -0.29 -0.60 -27.28
CA PHE A 246 -1.65 -0.41 -27.79
C PHE A 246 -1.68 -0.49 -29.30
N SER A 247 -2.82 -0.91 -29.83
CA SER A 247 -3.09 -0.91 -31.27
C SER A 247 -4.51 -0.44 -31.52
N ALA A 248 -4.71 0.26 -32.63
CA ALA A 248 -6.04 0.61 -33.11
C ALA A 248 -6.06 0.59 -34.63
N ALA A 249 -7.25 0.38 -35.18
CA ALA A 249 -7.45 0.43 -36.61
C ALA A 249 -8.81 1.02 -36.98
N THR A 250 -8.89 1.56 -38.18
CA THR A 250 -10.13 1.93 -38.85
C THR A 250 -10.25 1.16 -40.16
N GLY A 251 -11.48 0.92 -40.60
CA GLY A 251 -11.81 0.35 -41.89
C GLY A 251 -12.48 1.36 -42.82
N ASN A 252 -13.60 0.94 -43.40
CA ASN A 252 -14.50 1.84 -44.16
C ASN A 252 -15.32 2.73 -43.22
N GLN A 253 -15.55 2.27 -41.99
CA GLN A 253 -15.99 3.10 -40.88
C GLN A 253 -14.73 3.65 -40.19
N SER A 254 -14.82 4.86 -39.66
CA SER A 254 -13.67 5.48 -39.02
C SER A 254 -14.06 6.35 -37.84
N GLU A 255 -13.21 6.29 -36.84
CA GLU A 255 -13.18 7.09 -35.61
C GLU A 255 -11.72 7.38 -35.24
N THR A 256 -11.52 8.21 -34.22
CA THR A 256 -10.18 8.52 -33.71
C THR A 256 -9.97 7.86 -32.36
N HIS A 257 -8.74 7.41 -32.12
CA HIS A 257 -8.36 6.66 -30.92
C HIS A 257 -7.18 7.36 -30.25
N LYS A 258 -7.39 7.84 -29.02
CA LYS A 258 -6.43 8.64 -28.27
C LYS A 258 -6.07 7.95 -26.96
N ILE A 259 -4.78 7.80 -26.66
CA ILE A 259 -4.32 7.47 -25.30
C ILE A 259 -3.87 8.76 -24.63
N LEU A 260 -4.41 9.02 -23.44
CA LEU A 260 -4.16 10.23 -22.66
C LEU A 260 -3.11 10.02 -21.56
N SER A 261 -3.12 8.83 -20.96
CA SER A 261 -2.17 8.44 -19.92
C SER A 261 -1.94 6.94 -19.94
N TRP A 262 -0.79 6.48 -19.46
CA TRP A 262 -0.47 5.06 -19.37
C TRP A 262 0.51 4.78 -18.24
N ASN A 263 0.12 3.92 -17.31
CA ASN A 263 1.00 3.35 -16.31
C ASN A 263 1.04 1.82 -16.41
N PHE A 264 2.17 1.27 -16.00
CA PHE A 264 2.39 -0.17 -15.98
C PHE A 264 3.28 -0.52 -14.80
N SER A 265 3.02 -1.65 -14.16
CA SER A 265 3.86 -2.22 -13.12
C SER A 265 3.78 -3.74 -13.17
N SER A 266 4.89 -4.42 -12.90
CA SER A 266 4.98 -5.88 -12.86
C SER A 266 5.82 -6.36 -11.69
N THR A 267 5.74 -7.64 -11.35
CA THR A 267 6.70 -8.26 -10.43
C THR A 267 8.01 -8.55 -11.15
N ASP A 268 9.12 -8.31 -10.46
CA ASP A 268 10.45 -8.63 -10.97
C ASP A 268 10.74 -10.14 -10.91
N LEU A 269 11.00 -10.72 -12.09
CA LEU A 269 11.44 -12.11 -12.23
C LEU A 269 12.94 -12.25 -12.50
N ARG A 270 13.69 -11.15 -12.68
CA ARG A 270 15.08 -11.21 -13.14
C ARG A 270 16.00 -11.80 -12.06
N PRO A 271 16.82 -12.80 -12.39
CA PRO A 271 17.72 -13.40 -11.43
C PRO A 271 18.82 -12.43 -11.01
N ARG A 272 18.95 -12.18 -9.70
CA ARG A 272 19.99 -11.28 -9.16
C ARG A 272 21.39 -11.81 -9.46
N PRO A 273 22.33 -10.99 -9.98
CA PRO A 273 23.69 -11.44 -10.24
C PRO A 273 24.38 -11.87 -8.94
N LYS A 274 24.83 -13.14 -8.87
CA LYS A 274 25.50 -13.74 -7.70
C LYS A 274 26.74 -12.97 -7.22
N LYS A 275 27.41 -12.23 -8.12
CA LYS A 275 28.56 -11.37 -7.78
C LYS A 275 28.14 -10.16 -6.90
N PHE A 276 26.91 -9.69 -7.06
CA PHE A 276 26.35 -8.61 -6.26
C PHE A 276 26.05 -9.07 -4.83
N ALA A 277 25.56 -10.30 -4.66
CA ALA A 277 25.33 -10.90 -3.34
C ALA A 277 26.65 -11.10 -2.54
N LEU A 278 27.75 -11.46 -3.21
CA LEU A 278 29.06 -11.58 -2.56
C LEU A 278 29.64 -10.20 -2.19
N GLY A 279 29.54 -9.21 -3.09
CA GLY A 279 29.96 -7.83 -2.81
C GLY A 279 29.16 -7.20 -1.67
N LEU A 280 27.85 -7.44 -1.64
CA LEU A 280 26.94 -7.04 -0.58
C LEU A 280 27.28 -7.72 0.75
N GLY A 281 27.56 -9.03 0.73
CA GLY A 281 28.00 -9.77 1.92
C GLY A 281 29.30 -9.22 2.50
N LEU A 282 30.26 -8.86 1.65
CA LEU A 282 31.52 -8.24 2.07
C LEU A 282 31.32 -6.81 2.59
N ALA A 283 30.46 -6.01 1.96
CA ALA A 283 30.14 -4.65 2.41
C ALA A 283 29.41 -4.65 3.76
N ILE A 284 28.45 -5.55 3.95
CA ILE A 284 27.75 -5.75 5.23
C ILE A 284 28.74 -6.24 6.28
N ALA A 285 29.60 -7.22 5.97
CA ALA A 285 30.61 -7.70 6.91
C ALA A 285 31.59 -6.60 7.31
N ALA A 286 32.05 -5.76 6.36
CA ALA A 286 32.93 -4.62 6.65
C ALA A 286 32.22 -3.56 7.49
N ALA A 287 30.95 -3.25 7.21
CA ALA A 287 30.14 -2.32 7.98
C ALA A 287 29.90 -2.83 9.41
N VAL A 288 29.59 -4.12 9.57
CA VAL A 288 29.44 -4.78 10.88
C VAL A 288 30.76 -4.76 11.65
N LEU A 289 31.90 -5.06 11.01
CA LEU A 289 33.21 -4.99 11.64
C LEU A 289 33.58 -3.56 12.08
N LEU A 290 33.28 -2.56 11.26
CA LEU A 290 33.41 -1.14 11.62
C LEU A 290 32.51 -0.79 12.81
N LEU A 291 31.26 -1.23 12.80
CA LEU A 291 30.31 -0.99 13.89
C LEU A 291 30.79 -1.66 15.19
N CYS A 292 31.22 -2.92 15.13
CA CYS A 292 31.81 -3.63 16.26
C CYS A 292 33.08 -2.94 16.79
N GLY A 293 33.94 -2.43 15.90
CA GLY A 293 35.12 -1.65 16.27
C GLY A 293 34.76 -0.34 16.97
N LEU A 294 33.77 0.39 16.45
CA LEU A 294 33.25 1.62 17.07
C LEU A 294 32.57 1.35 18.41
N CYS A 295 31.77 0.29 18.52
CA CYS A 295 31.16 -0.18 19.76
C CYS A 295 32.23 -0.61 20.77
N PHE A 296 33.30 -1.29 20.34
CA PHE A 296 34.40 -1.68 21.21
C PHE A 296 35.18 -0.45 21.72
N VAL A 297 35.46 0.53 20.87
CA VAL A 297 36.10 1.79 21.28
C VAL A 297 35.18 2.59 22.23
N TRP A 298 33.89 2.64 21.96
CA TRP A 298 32.89 3.26 22.84
C TRP A 298 32.80 2.53 24.19
N PHE A 299 32.77 1.19 24.18
CA PHE A 299 32.76 0.36 25.38
C PHE A 299 34.04 0.54 26.19
N MET A 300 35.22 0.56 25.55
CA MET A 300 36.49 0.82 26.23
C MET A 300 36.54 2.23 26.83
N ARG A 301 36.01 3.24 26.13
CA ARG A 301 35.83 4.61 26.68
C ARG A 301 34.89 4.62 27.88
N LYS A 302 33.74 3.95 27.78
CA LYS A 302 32.76 3.84 28.87
C LYS A 302 33.34 3.05 30.05
N TYR A 303 34.15 2.03 29.81
CA TYR A 303 34.83 1.24 30.84
C TYR A 303 35.93 2.05 31.57
N THR A 304 36.68 2.88 30.83
CA THR A 304 37.64 3.82 31.44
C THR A 304 36.95 4.95 32.21
N CYS A 305 35.79 5.42 31.77
CA CYS A 305 34.98 6.42 32.50
C CYS A 305 34.24 5.81 33.71
N LYS A 306 33.74 4.57 33.63
CA LYS A 306 33.08 3.86 34.74
C LYS A 306 33.99 3.53 35.91
N LYS A 307 35.32 3.55 35.73
CA LYS A 307 36.27 3.44 36.84
C LYS A 307 36.46 4.76 37.61
N ALA A 308 35.98 5.89 37.07
CA ALA A 308 36.13 7.22 37.66
C ALA A 308 34.82 7.81 38.24
N SER A 309 33.65 7.25 37.92
CA SER A 309 32.36 7.77 38.39
C SER A 309 31.41 6.62 38.72
N ARG A 310 31.43 6.18 39.98
CA ARG A 310 30.50 5.17 40.52
C ARG A 310 29.55 5.76 41.57
N GLU A 311 29.53 7.08 41.71
CA GLU A 311 28.69 7.83 42.65
C GLU A 311 27.70 8.76 41.93
N MET A 312 27.70 8.83 40.59
CA MET A 312 26.87 9.76 39.80
C MET A 312 25.70 9.10 39.04
N GLU A 313 25.70 7.76 38.87
CA GLU A 313 24.60 7.03 38.18
C GLU A 313 23.36 6.82 39.09
N GLU A 314 23.47 6.91 40.43
CA GLU A 314 22.32 6.78 41.33
C GLU A 314 21.52 8.10 41.47
N ASP A 315 22.17 9.26 41.36
CA ASP A 315 21.50 10.58 41.41
C ASP A 315 20.72 10.89 40.11
N ASP A 316 21.27 10.54 38.94
CA ASP A 316 20.61 10.78 37.63
C ASP A 316 19.32 9.92 37.46
N GLU A 317 19.29 8.71 38.03
CA GLU A 317 18.11 7.81 37.98
C GLU A 317 16.99 8.30 38.92
N GLU A 318 17.33 8.87 40.08
CA GLU A 318 16.34 9.46 41.00
C GLU A 318 15.73 10.76 40.46
N GLU A 319 16.50 11.58 39.72
CA GLU A 319 16.00 12.78 39.04
C GLU A 319 15.05 12.45 37.86
N GLU A 320 15.33 11.40 37.08
CA GLU A 320 14.44 10.94 35.99
C GLU A 320 13.11 10.38 36.54
N ASP A 321 13.15 9.56 37.59
CA ASP A 321 11.95 9.02 38.24
C ASP A 321 11.07 10.15 38.83
N MET A 322 11.68 11.17 39.45
CA MET A 322 10.96 12.37 39.90
C MET A 322 10.33 13.15 38.74
N THR A 323 11.01 13.26 37.59
CA THR A 323 10.49 14.00 36.44
C THR A 323 9.25 13.33 35.85
N ILE A 324 9.23 12.01 35.75
CA ILE A 324 8.05 11.26 35.30
C ILE A 324 6.90 11.41 36.30
N ASP A 325 7.18 11.33 37.60
CA ASP A 325 6.17 11.55 38.64
C ASP A 325 5.61 12.99 38.61
N ILE A 326 6.42 14.01 38.30
CA ILE A 326 5.96 15.39 38.09
C ILE A 326 5.05 15.49 36.85
N LEU A 327 5.47 14.95 35.70
CA LEU A 327 4.69 14.98 34.45
C LEU A 327 3.34 14.26 34.59
N VAL A 328 3.32 13.14 35.32
CA VAL A 328 2.10 12.37 35.56
C VAL A 328 1.24 13.02 36.64
N SER A 329 1.83 13.54 37.72
CA SER A 329 1.05 14.17 38.81
C SER A 329 0.36 15.46 38.38
N ASP A 330 0.96 16.26 37.50
CA ASP A 330 0.30 17.44 36.91
C ASP A 330 -0.91 17.05 36.07
N ALA A 331 -0.81 15.96 35.29
CA ALA A 331 -1.91 15.44 34.47
C ALA A 331 -3.02 14.72 35.27
N VAL A 332 -2.70 14.16 36.45
CA VAL A 332 -3.59 13.29 37.25
C VAL A 332 -4.33 14.03 38.39
N GLN A 333 -4.24 15.36 38.47
CA GLN A 333 -4.86 16.18 39.54
C GLN A 333 -6.42 16.20 39.60
N ARG A 334 -7.12 15.46 38.74
CA ARG A 334 -8.58 15.27 38.85
C ARG A 334 -8.88 13.97 39.62
N ALA A 335 -9.79 14.03 40.59
CA ALA A 335 -10.06 13.01 41.63
C ALA A 335 -10.47 11.58 41.16
N THR A 336 -10.35 11.25 39.87
CA THR A 336 -10.74 9.96 39.28
C THR A 336 -9.71 9.42 38.26
N GLY A 337 -8.44 9.82 38.29
CA GLY A 337 -7.40 9.32 37.37
C GLY A 337 -6.90 7.88 37.65
N PRO A 338 -6.03 7.32 36.77
CA PRO A 338 -5.43 6.00 36.97
C PRO A 338 -4.54 5.96 38.22
N ARG A 339 -4.58 4.84 38.96
CA ARG A 339 -3.83 4.67 40.23
C ARG A 339 -2.41 4.18 39.99
N ARG A 340 -1.42 4.71 40.72
CA ARG A 340 -0.08 4.13 40.79
C ARG A 340 -0.09 2.85 41.64
N PHE A 341 0.36 1.73 41.05
CA PHE A 341 0.53 0.45 41.73
C PHE A 341 2.01 0.20 42.07
N PRO A 342 2.31 -0.35 43.27
CA PRO A 342 3.63 -0.87 43.54
C PRO A 342 3.96 -2.05 42.62
N TYR A 343 5.19 -2.13 42.12
CA TYR A 343 5.63 -3.22 41.25
C TYR A 343 5.32 -4.62 41.81
N SER A 344 5.56 -4.81 43.11
CA SER A 344 5.31 -6.09 43.80
C SER A 344 3.84 -6.53 43.74
N VAL A 345 2.89 -5.59 43.70
CA VAL A 345 1.46 -5.91 43.56
C VAL A 345 1.19 -6.49 42.18
N LEU A 346 1.74 -5.88 41.12
CA LEU A 346 1.55 -6.35 39.75
C LEU A 346 2.32 -7.65 39.46
N THR A 347 3.50 -7.82 40.06
CA THR A 347 4.25 -9.08 40.02
C THR A 347 3.45 -10.21 40.66
N ASN A 348 2.87 -9.99 41.84
CA ASN A 348 2.03 -11.00 42.48
C ASN A 348 0.76 -11.29 41.68
N ALA A 349 0.10 -10.24 41.15
CA ALA A 349 -1.12 -10.38 40.35
C ALA A 349 -0.94 -11.23 39.09
N THR A 350 0.29 -11.26 38.54
CA THR A 350 0.64 -11.98 37.29
C THR A 350 1.44 -13.26 37.54
N ASN A 351 1.57 -13.70 38.79
CA ASN A 351 2.42 -14.84 39.17
C ASN A 351 3.87 -14.70 38.65
N ASN A 352 4.50 -13.55 38.90
CA ASN A 352 5.81 -13.17 38.37
C ASN A 352 5.88 -13.11 36.83
N PHE A 353 4.82 -12.61 36.17
CA PHE A 353 4.73 -12.55 34.71
C PHE A 353 4.95 -13.94 34.05
N ALA A 354 4.29 -14.96 34.62
CA ALA A 354 4.37 -16.33 34.15
C ALA A 354 3.88 -16.46 32.70
N ALA A 355 4.52 -17.31 31.90
CA ALA A 355 4.23 -17.45 30.47
C ALA A 355 2.80 -17.95 30.22
N GLU A 356 2.24 -18.73 31.14
CA GLU A 356 0.87 -19.25 31.08
C GLU A 356 -0.19 -18.13 31.15
N GLY A 357 0.15 -17.00 31.78
CA GLY A 357 -0.71 -15.82 31.88
C GLY A 357 -0.56 -14.83 30.72
N LYS A 358 0.25 -15.13 29.71
CA LYS A 358 0.53 -14.21 28.60
C LYS A 358 -0.65 -14.18 27.61
N LEU A 359 -1.24 -13.02 27.44
CA LEU A 359 -2.36 -12.77 26.51
C LEU A 359 -1.88 -12.46 25.10
N GLY A 360 -0.70 -11.84 24.96
CA GLY A 360 -0.12 -11.47 23.67
C GLY A 360 1.21 -10.75 23.77
N GLN A 361 1.85 -10.56 22.62
CA GLN A 361 3.09 -9.78 22.46
C GLN A 361 3.08 -9.07 21.11
N GLY A 362 3.45 -7.79 21.11
CA GLY A 362 3.55 -6.97 19.90
C GLY A 362 4.65 -5.92 19.99
N GLY A 363 4.68 -4.98 19.05
CA GLY A 363 5.67 -3.89 19.02
C GLY A 363 5.67 -3.00 20.27
N PHE A 364 4.56 -2.99 21.00
CA PHE A 364 4.34 -2.17 22.20
C PHE A 364 4.62 -2.91 23.52
N GLY A 365 5.14 -4.15 23.45
CA GLY A 365 5.49 -4.96 24.63
C GLY A 365 4.64 -6.22 24.81
N GLU A 366 4.64 -6.74 26.02
CA GLU A 366 3.98 -7.99 26.40
C GLU A 366 2.77 -7.72 27.29
N VAL A 367 1.67 -8.46 27.08
CA VAL A 367 0.45 -8.30 27.87
C VAL A 367 0.15 -9.58 28.64
N TYR A 368 -0.09 -9.45 29.94
CA TYR A 368 -0.39 -10.55 30.86
C TYR A 368 -1.77 -10.36 31.49
N VAL A 369 -2.50 -11.45 31.70
CA VAL A 369 -3.67 -11.44 32.59
C VAL A 369 -3.19 -11.43 34.04
N GLY A 370 -3.90 -10.69 34.90
CA GLY A 370 -3.64 -10.71 36.33
C GLY A 370 -4.90 -10.46 37.14
N VAL A 371 -4.81 -10.76 38.44
CA VAL A 371 -5.89 -10.51 39.41
C VAL A 371 -5.36 -9.61 40.51
N LEU A 372 -5.90 -8.40 40.60
CA LEU A 372 -5.69 -7.54 41.78
C LEU A 372 -6.56 -8.09 42.91
N HIS A 373 -6.06 -8.13 44.14
CA HIS A 373 -6.78 -8.74 45.27
C HIS A 373 -7.54 -7.74 46.17
N ASP A 374 -7.37 -6.44 45.93
CA ASP A 374 -8.04 -5.37 46.69
C ASP A 374 -8.28 -4.13 45.80
N PRO A 375 -9.46 -4.02 45.16
CA PRO A 375 -10.55 -5.02 45.08
C PRO A 375 -10.17 -6.24 44.21
N GLN A 376 -10.91 -7.36 44.34
CA GLN A 376 -10.74 -8.53 43.47
C GLN A 376 -11.16 -8.17 42.03
N LEU A 377 -10.18 -7.90 41.16
CA LEU A 377 -10.42 -7.39 39.81
C LEU A 377 -9.48 -8.06 38.80
N GLU A 378 -10.05 -8.64 37.75
CA GLU A 378 -9.31 -9.14 36.59
C GLU A 378 -8.82 -7.98 35.72
N VAL A 379 -7.53 -7.98 35.41
CA VAL A 379 -6.86 -6.91 34.69
C VAL A 379 -5.95 -7.45 33.59
N ALA A 380 -5.69 -6.62 32.60
CA ALA A 380 -4.65 -6.83 31.60
C ALA A 380 -3.46 -5.91 31.92
N ILE A 381 -2.29 -6.49 32.17
CA ILE A 381 -1.06 -5.77 32.52
C ILE A 381 -0.13 -5.78 31.32
N LYS A 382 0.03 -4.61 30.68
CA LYS A 382 0.93 -4.37 29.54
C LYS A 382 2.29 -3.92 30.05
N LYS A 383 3.32 -4.72 29.82
CA LYS A 383 4.72 -4.43 30.12
C LYS A 383 5.41 -3.90 28.88
N ILE A 384 5.82 -2.64 28.92
CA ILE A 384 6.47 -1.96 27.79
C ILE A 384 7.91 -2.49 27.63
N SER A 385 8.35 -2.61 26.37
CA SER A 385 9.70 -3.08 26.04
C SER A 385 10.79 -2.14 26.57
N ARG A 386 11.88 -2.71 27.06
CA ARG A 386 12.95 -2.03 27.83
C ARG A 386 13.89 -1.16 26.97
N ASP A 387 13.85 -1.25 25.64
CA ASP A 387 14.98 -0.83 24.80
C ASP A 387 14.71 0.38 23.88
N SER A 388 13.71 1.24 24.15
CA SER A 388 13.50 2.42 23.31
C SER A 388 12.98 3.68 24.02
N GLN A 389 13.53 4.84 23.63
CA GLN A 389 12.97 6.16 23.96
C GLN A 389 11.53 6.34 23.45
N GLN A 390 11.13 5.54 22.46
CA GLN A 390 9.78 5.52 21.91
C GLN A 390 8.78 4.89 22.90
N GLY A 391 9.12 3.75 23.53
CA GLY A 391 8.27 3.09 24.52
C GLY A 391 7.99 3.96 25.75
N ARG A 392 8.98 4.75 26.20
CA ARG A 392 8.78 5.76 27.26
C ARG A 392 7.75 6.82 26.87
N LYS A 393 7.81 7.34 25.63
CA LYS A 393 6.83 8.32 25.13
C LYS A 393 5.43 7.74 25.04
N GLU A 394 5.32 6.49 24.60
CA GLU A 394 4.03 5.78 24.51
C GLU A 394 3.43 5.57 25.89
N TYR A 395 4.24 5.15 26.87
CA TYR A 395 3.82 5.01 28.25
C TYR A 395 3.26 6.33 28.84
N ILE A 396 3.99 7.45 28.65
CA ILE A 396 3.56 8.77 29.10
C ILE A 396 2.28 9.20 28.37
N SER A 397 2.19 8.95 27.06
CA SER A 397 1.02 9.28 26.24
C SER A 397 -0.23 8.54 26.73
N GLU A 398 -0.13 7.24 27.04
CA GLU A 398 -1.26 6.48 27.57
C GLU A 398 -1.72 7.05 28.92
N ILE A 399 -0.81 7.31 29.86
CA ILE A 399 -1.18 7.83 31.18
C ILE A 399 -1.82 9.22 31.08
N THR A 400 -1.25 10.10 30.24
CA THR A 400 -1.70 11.49 30.14
C THR A 400 -2.96 11.64 29.30
N ILE A 401 -3.20 10.80 28.29
CA ILE A 401 -4.37 10.88 27.41
C ILE A 401 -5.48 9.94 27.88
N ILE A 402 -5.30 8.60 27.77
CA ILE A 402 -6.36 7.65 28.12
C ILE A 402 -6.70 7.66 29.62
N GLY A 403 -5.75 8.08 30.47
CA GLY A 403 -6.01 8.30 31.90
C GLY A 403 -7.07 9.37 32.21
N GLN A 404 -7.29 10.33 31.30
CA GLN A 404 -8.27 11.42 31.47
C GLN A 404 -9.61 11.14 30.78
N LEU A 405 -9.63 10.21 29.83
CA LEU A 405 -10.80 9.91 29.01
C LEU A 405 -11.73 8.92 29.70
N ARG A 406 -13.05 9.15 29.58
CA ARG A 406 -14.08 8.30 30.17
C ARG A 406 -15.23 8.10 29.19
N HIS A 407 -15.20 6.97 28.49
CA HIS A 407 -16.26 6.60 27.54
C HIS A 407 -16.49 5.09 27.53
N ARG A 408 -17.75 4.65 27.34
CA ARG A 408 -18.13 3.23 27.42
C ARG A 408 -17.43 2.34 26.39
N ASN A 409 -17.07 2.92 25.24
CA ASN A 409 -16.39 2.27 24.12
C ASN A 409 -14.87 2.55 24.09
N LEU A 410 -14.27 2.94 25.21
CA LEU A 410 -12.82 2.98 25.40
C LEU A 410 -12.41 1.91 26.43
N VAL A 411 -11.23 1.33 26.25
CA VAL A 411 -10.65 0.42 27.25
C VAL A 411 -10.12 1.25 28.41
N GLN A 412 -10.64 1.00 29.60
CA GLN A 412 -10.31 1.78 30.78
C GLN A 412 -8.89 1.48 31.28
N LEU A 413 -8.04 2.52 31.34
CA LEU A 413 -6.81 2.49 32.11
C LEU A 413 -7.15 2.58 33.62
N ILE A 414 -6.83 1.53 34.37
CA ILE A 414 -7.07 1.43 35.83
C ILE A 414 -5.89 2.03 36.58
N GLY A 415 -4.67 1.81 36.08
CA GLY A 415 -3.47 2.26 36.76
C GLY A 415 -2.20 2.01 35.99
N TYR A 416 -1.09 2.34 36.64
CA TYR A 416 0.24 2.25 36.07
C TYR A 416 1.27 1.91 37.14
N CYS A 417 2.43 1.43 36.71
CA CYS A 417 3.60 1.24 37.57
C CYS A 417 4.84 1.60 36.77
N HIS A 418 5.71 2.38 37.39
CA HIS A 418 7.05 2.65 36.91
C HIS A 418 8.01 2.48 38.08
N LYS A 419 9.02 1.64 37.86
CA LYS A 419 10.14 1.43 38.77
C LYS A 419 11.38 1.08 37.94
N LYS A 420 12.43 1.91 38.00
CA LYS A 420 13.62 1.77 37.15
C LYS A 420 13.21 1.75 35.66
N ASP A 421 13.54 0.68 34.93
CA ASP A 421 13.18 0.50 33.52
C ASP A 421 11.90 -0.32 33.29
N ASP A 422 11.19 -0.75 34.34
CA ASP A 422 9.94 -1.47 34.18
C ASP A 422 8.75 -0.50 34.14
N LEU A 423 8.22 -0.29 32.94
CA LEU A 423 7.03 0.51 32.66
C LEU A 423 5.84 -0.44 32.40
N LEU A 424 4.79 -0.29 33.22
CA LEU A 424 3.64 -1.19 33.26
C LEU A 424 2.35 -0.38 33.24
N LEU A 425 1.42 -0.76 32.38
CA LEU A 425 0.07 -0.19 32.31
C LEU A 425 -0.95 -1.27 32.68
N VAL A 426 -1.98 -0.89 33.45
CA VAL A 426 -3.00 -1.79 33.99
C VAL A 426 -4.36 -1.40 33.40
N TYR A 427 -4.92 -2.25 32.54
CA TYR A 427 -6.24 -2.06 31.92
C TYR A 427 -7.26 -3.03 32.48
N GLU A 428 -8.54 -2.70 32.30
CA GLU A 428 -9.62 -3.69 32.45
C GLU A 428 -9.41 -4.90 31.51
N TYR A 429 -9.74 -6.09 31.99
CA TYR A 429 -9.63 -7.31 31.20
C TYR A 429 -10.78 -7.46 30.19
N MET A 430 -10.43 -7.88 28.97
CA MET A 430 -11.37 -8.04 27.84
C MET A 430 -11.53 -9.52 27.49
N PRO A 431 -12.61 -10.19 27.96
CA PRO A 431 -12.73 -11.64 27.89
C PRO A 431 -12.90 -12.17 26.46
N ASN A 432 -13.46 -11.37 25.54
CA ASN A 432 -13.68 -11.77 24.15
C ASN A 432 -12.55 -11.36 23.20
N ARG A 433 -11.38 -10.96 23.74
CA ARG A 433 -10.17 -10.61 22.96
C ARG A 433 -10.40 -9.45 21.98
N SER A 434 -9.48 -9.24 21.06
CA SER A 434 -9.51 -8.22 20.02
C SER A 434 -10.34 -8.64 18.80
N LEU A 435 -10.79 -7.67 18.01
CA LEU A 435 -11.62 -7.88 16.82
C LEU A 435 -10.89 -8.69 15.73
N ASP A 436 -9.58 -8.50 15.56
CA ASP A 436 -8.76 -9.27 14.61
C ASP A 436 -8.83 -10.78 14.87
N TYR A 437 -8.90 -11.21 16.14
CA TYR A 437 -9.09 -12.61 16.51
C TYR A 437 -10.35 -13.18 15.88
N HIS A 438 -11.46 -12.43 15.85
CA HIS A 438 -12.73 -12.87 15.26
C HIS A 438 -12.84 -12.65 13.75
N LEU A 439 -12.02 -11.76 13.18
CA LEU A 439 -11.97 -11.52 11.73
C LEU A 439 -11.12 -12.58 11.01
N TYR A 440 -10.04 -13.02 11.63
CA TYR A 440 -9.04 -13.88 10.99
C TYR A 440 -9.03 -15.33 11.51
N ASN A 441 -9.71 -15.64 12.62
CA ASN A 441 -9.89 -17.01 13.10
C ASN A 441 -11.22 -17.62 12.62
N LYS A 442 -11.20 -18.90 12.23
CA LYS A 442 -12.35 -19.62 11.65
C LYS A 442 -13.29 -20.24 12.69
N ASP A 443 -12.91 -20.24 13.97
CA ASP A 443 -13.63 -20.97 15.02
C ASP A 443 -14.96 -20.32 15.42
N ARG A 444 -15.11 -19.00 15.27
CA ARG A 444 -16.36 -18.27 15.51
C ARG A 444 -16.42 -17.00 14.66
N LEU A 445 -17.35 -16.96 13.72
CA LEU A 445 -17.63 -15.76 12.93
C LEU A 445 -18.64 -14.87 13.65
N LEU A 446 -18.37 -13.56 13.71
CA LEU A 446 -19.32 -12.58 14.24
C LEU A 446 -20.57 -12.51 13.34
N ALA A 447 -21.74 -12.60 13.95
CA ALA A 447 -23.02 -12.42 13.27
C ALA A 447 -23.24 -10.94 12.91
N TRP A 448 -24.10 -10.67 11.93
CA TRP A 448 -24.36 -9.30 11.48
C TRP A 448 -24.76 -8.32 12.59
N PRO A 449 -25.64 -8.67 13.55
CA PRO A 449 -25.97 -7.78 14.66
C PRO A 449 -24.77 -7.41 15.54
N GLU A 450 -23.86 -8.37 15.79
CA GLU A 450 -22.62 -8.13 16.54
C GLU A 450 -21.69 -7.18 15.76
N ARG A 451 -21.53 -7.37 14.44
CA ARG A 451 -20.72 -6.49 13.59
C ARG A 451 -21.23 -5.06 13.58
N TYR A 452 -22.55 -4.88 13.43
CA TYR A 452 -23.18 -3.57 13.45
C TYR A 452 -23.00 -2.89 14.81
N LYS A 453 -23.20 -3.64 15.91
CA LYS A 453 -22.98 -3.17 17.28
C LYS A 453 -21.52 -2.72 17.51
N ILE A 454 -20.56 -3.47 16.99
CA ILE A 454 -19.13 -3.16 17.08
C ILE A 454 -18.80 -1.88 16.30
N ALA A 455 -19.27 -1.76 15.05
CA ALA A 455 -19.04 -0.58 14.23
C ALA A 455 -19.64 0.69 14.86
N LEU A 456 -20.86 0.59 15.39
CA LEU A 456 -21.52 1.69 16.09
C LEU A 456 -20.75 2.10 17.36
N GLY A 457 -20.29 1.13 18.15
CA GLY A 457 -19.49 1.40 19.35
C GLY A 457 -18.17 2.09 19.02
N LEU A 458 -17.49 1.67 17.95
CA LEU A 458 -16.25 2.30 17.50
C LEU A 458 -16.50 3.73 16.98
N ALA A 459 -17.56 3.95 16.21
CA ALA A 459 -17.95 5.30 15.77
C ALA A 459 -18.25 6.22 16.96
N SER A 460 -18.94 5.72 17.98
CA SER A 460 -19.20 6.45 19.22
C SER A 460 -17.91 6.80 19.97
N ALA A 461 -16.93 5.89 20.02
CA ALA A 461 -15.62 6.18 20.60
C ALA A 461 -14.89 7.28 19.85
N LEU A 462 -14.87 7.23 18.51
CA LEU A 462 -14.18 8.21 17.67
C LEU A 462 -14.84 9.59 17.74
N LEU A 463 -16.18 9.66 17.75
CA LEU A 463 -16.91 10.91 17.94
C LEU A 463 -16.54 11.56 19.28
N TYR A 464 -16.52 10.75 20.35
CA TYR A 464 -16.14 11.23 21.67
C TYR A 464 -14.70 11.80 21.68
N LEU A 465 -13.76 11.11 21.05
CA LEU A 465 -12.36 11.54 20.98
C LEU A 465 -12.16 12.81 20.16
N HIS A 466 -12.89 12.97 19.05
CA HIS A 466 -12.67 14.06 18.11
C HIS A 466 -13.49 15.32 18.42
N GLU A 467 -14.68 15.20 19.00
CA GLU A 467 -15.62 16.32 19.10
C GLU A 467 -16.16 16.56 20.52
N GLU A 468 -16.36 15.51 21.33
CA GLU A 468 -17.06 15.64 22.61
C GLU A 468 -16.12 15.88 23.82
N TRP A 469 -14.81 15.68 23.65
CA TRP A 469 -13.80 15.92 24.70
C TRP A 469 -13.19 17.33 24.64
N GLU A 470 -12.64 17.79 25.78
CA GLU A 470 -12.06 19.15 25.96
C GLU A 470 -11.04 19.52 24.86
N GLN A 471 -10.29 18.54 24.36
CA GLN A 471 -9.35 18.67 23.24
C GLN A 471 -9.57 17.53 22.24
N CYS A 472 -9.30 17.76 20.96
CA CYS A 472 -9.36 16.72 19.95
C CYS A 472 -8.24 15.69 20.20
N VAL A 473 -8.61 14.42 20.38
CA VAL A 473 -7.69 13.32 20.57
C VAL A 473 -7.56 12.52 19.28
N ILE A 474 -6.42 12.65 18.61
CA ILE A 474 -6.11 11.84 17.43
C ILE A 474 -5.45 10.53 17.88
N HIS A 475 -6.13 9.40 17.72
CA HIS A 475 -5.62 8.10 18.18
C HIS A 475 -4.42 7.57 17.39
N ARG A 476 -4.39 7.80 16.05
CA ARG A 476 -3.32 7.40 15.11
C ARG A 476 -3.04 5.90 14.93
N ASP A 477 -3.79 5.01 15.58
CA ASP A 477 -3.58 3.55 15.46
C ASP A 477 -4.89 2.75 15.58
N VAL A 478 -5.95 3.20 14.91
CA VAL A 478 -7.24 2.50 14.87
C VAL A 478 -7.13 1.32 13.91
N LYS A 479 -7.13 0.09 14.46
CA LYS A 479 -7.04 -1.16 13.70
C LYS A 479 -7.73 -2.30 14.46
N PRO A 480 -8.12 -3.40 13.81
CA PRO A 480 -8.85 -4.50 14.46
C PRO A 480 -8.16 -5.10 15.69
N SER A 481 -6.82 -5.12 15.76
CA SER A 481 -6.09 -5.63 16.93
C SER A 481 -6.14 -4.68 18.15
N ASN A 482 -6.52 -3.41 17.95
CA ASN A 482 -6.69 -2.42 19.02
C ASN A 482 -8.17 -2.23 19.41
N VAL A 483 -9.09 -2.94 18.77
CA VAL A 483 -10.53 -2.94 19.13
C VAL A 483 -10.80 -4.18 19.97
N MET A 484 -10.97 -4.00 21.27
CA MET A 484 -11.23 -5.07 22.22
C MET A 484 -12.73 -5.31 22.40
N LEU A 485 -13.10 -6.53 22.80
CA LEU A 485 -14.48 -6.95 23.00
C LEU A 485 -14.71 -7.36 24.45
N ASP A 486 -15.70 -6.73 25.09
CA ASP A 486 -16.15 -7.10 26.42
C ASP A 486 -17.02 -8.37 26.39
N SER A 487 -17.54 -8.81 27.55
CA SER A 487 -18.35 -10.03 27.70
C SER A 487 -19.63 -10.03 26.84
N GLU A 488 -20.17 -8.86 26.49
CA GLU A 488 -21.39 -8.68 25.68
C GLU A 488 -21.08 -8.30 24.22
N PHE A 489 -19.83 -8.44 23.78
CA PHE A 489 -19.39 -8.05 22.44
C PHE A 489 -19.58 -6.54 22.14
N ASN A 490 -19.55 -5.68 23.16
CA ASN A 490 -19.39 -4.25 22.93
C ASN A 490 -17.94 -3.95 22.56
N ALA A 491 -17.74 -3.09 21.55
CA ALA A 491 -16.42 -2.65 21.14
C ALA A 491 -15.84 -1.61 22.10
N LYS A 492 -14.58 -1.80 22.48
CA LYS A 492 -13.78 -0.86 23.27
C LYS A 492 -12.45 -0.60 22.57
N LEU A 493 -12.21 0.64 22.16
CA LEU A 493 -10.96 1.06 21.53
C LEU A 493 -9.87 1.23 22.60
N GLY A 494 -8.70 0.65 22.36
CA GLY A 494 -7.54 0.74 23.25
C GLY A 494 -6.24 1.05 22.50
N ASP A 495 -5.14 1.07 23.24
CA ASP A 495 -3.77 1.37 22.78
C ASP A 495 -3.55 2.83 22.32
N PHE A 496 -3.45 3.73 23.30
CA PHE A 496 -3.28 5.17 23.09
C PHE A 496 -1.79 5.59 23.08
N GLY A 497 -0.86 4.63 22.91
CA GLY A 497 0.57 4.91 22.93
C GLY A 497 1.00 5.91 21.85
N LEU A 498 0.28 5.91 20.73
CA LEU A 498 0.48 6.87 19.63
C LEU A 498 -0.54 8.02 19.66
N ALA A 499 -1.38 8.20 20.67
CA ALA A 499 -2.36 9.28 20.66
C ALA A 499 -1.72 10.68 20.75
N ARG A 500 -2.43 11.72 20.28
CA ARG A 500 -2.02 13.13 20.39
C ARG A 500 -3.22 14.02 20.69
N LEU A 501 -2.98 15.08 21.44
CA LEU A 501 -3.93 16.16 21.68
C LEU A 501 -3.72 17.26 20.64
N VAL A 502 -4.81 17.76 20.08
CA VAL A 502 -4.84 18.89 19.14
C VAL A 502 -5.96 19.83 19.60
N ASP A 503 -5.70 21.13 19.56
CA ASP A 503 -6.74 22.13 19.85
C ASP A 503 -7.72 22.20 18.68
N HIS A 504 -9.01 22.29 18.98
CA HIS A 504 -10.11 22.24 17.99
C HIS A 504 -10.03 23.35 16.91
N ASP A 505 -9.25 24.41 17.14
CA ASP A 505 -9.11 25.58 16.26
C ASP A 505 -7.74 25.69 15.55
N CYS A 506 -6.84 24.71 15.73
CA CYS A 506 -5.47 24.76 15.18
C CYS A 506 -5.25 23.70 14.09
N ASP A 507 -4.80 24.14 12.91
CA ASP A 507 -4.37 23.27 11.82
C ASP A 507 -3.21 22.36 12.30
N PRO A 508 -3.36 21.02 12.30
CA PRO A 508 -2.37 20.12 12.88
C PRO A 508 -1.01 20.31 12.19
N GLN A 509 -0.02 20.77 12.96
CA GLN A 509 1.36 20.87 12.49
C GLN A 509 1.86 19.49 12.05
N THR A 510 2.73 19.48 11.03
CA THR A 510 3.33 18.29 10.42
C THR A 510 3.93 17.36 11.47
N THR A 511 3.18 16.30 11.80
CA THR A 511 3.63 15.28 12.75
C THR A 511 4.32 14.14 12.01
N ILE A 512 5.36 13.58 12.63
CA ILE A 512 6.08 12.39 12.16
C ILE A 512 5.05 11.28 11.86
N LEU A 513 5.12 10.71 10.65
CA LEU A 513 4.26 9.62 10.20
C LEU A 513 4.36 8.44 11.18
N MET A 514 3.26 8.15 11.88
CA MET A 514 3.15 7.07 12.86
C MET A 514 1.78 6.41 12.70
N GLY A 515 1.74 5.08 12.78
CA GLY A 515 0.53 4.27 12.64
C GLY A 515 0.81 2.94 11.95
N THR A 516 -0.16 2.04 11.97
CA THR A 516 -0.03 0.72 11.32
C THR A 516 -0.29 0.81 9.82
N ARG A 517 0.69 0.41 9.00
CA ARG A 517 0.58 0.39 7.53
C ARG A 517 -0.63 -0.45 7.08
N GLY A 518 -1.43 0.09 6.16
CA GLY A 518 -2.69 -0.51 5.71
C GLY A 518 -3.93 -0.07 6.49
N TYR A 519 -3.76 0.56 7.67
CA TYR A 519 -4.85 1.18 8.44
C TYR A 519 -4.66 2.71 8.59
N MET A 520 -3.53 3.25 8.13
CA MET A 520 -3.33 4.70 8.05
C MET A 520 -4.21 5.29 6.96
N ALA A 521 -4.72 6.49 7.22
CA ALA A 521 -5.52 7.20 6.26
C ALA A 521 -4.68 7.53 4.99
N PRO A 522 -5.26 7.40 3.77
CA PRO A 522 -4.52 7.44 2.52
C PRO A 522 -3.79 8.76 2.28
N GLU A 523 -4.30 9.87 2.80
CA GLU A 523 -3.68 11.19 2.77
C GLU A 523 -2.28 11.21 3.43
N TYR A 524 -2.06 10.39 4.46
CA TYR A 524 -0.76 10.22 5.11
C TYR A 524 0.14 9.17 4.44
N SER A 525 -0.41 8.36 3.54
CA SER A 525 0.32 7.31 2.83
C SER A 525 0.87 7.80 1.49
N ASN A 526 0.18 8.76 0.85
CA ASN A 526 0.56 9.33 -0.45
C ASN A 526 1.44 10.57 -0.35
N THR A 527 1.52 11.20 0.83
CA THR A 527 2.38 12.37 1.05
C THR A 527 3.42 12.01 2.11
N GLY A 528 4.71 12.07 1.76
CA GLY A 528 5.83 11.86 2.68
C GLY A 528 6.01 13.01 3.69
N GLY A 529 4.93 13.41 4.35
CA GLY A 529 4.78 14.67 5.08
C GLY A 529 3.62 15.43 4.46
N GLY A 530 2.49 15.48 5.18
CA GLY A 530 1.31 16.20 4.71
C GLY A 530 1.57 17.70 4.64
N ARG A 531 1.31 18.29 3.47
CA ARG A 531 0.49 19.49 3.25
C ARG A 531 0.63 19.94 1.79
N GLU A 532 -0.49 20.24 1.15
CA GLU A 532 -0.83 21.58 0.65
C GLU A 532 -2.07 21.55 -0.26
N ASN A 533 -3.00 22.48 0.02
CA ASN A 533 -3.98 23.13 -0.87
C ASN A 533 -5.18 22.27 -1.32
N GLU A 534 -6.43 22.72 -1.25
CA GLU A 534 -6.95 24.07 -1.53
C GLU A 534 -8.43 24.21 -1.02
N PRO A 535 -9.09 25.36 -1.23
CA PRO A 535 -9.73 26.25 -0.24
C PRO A 535 -11.11 25.85 0.33
#